data_AF-A0A1S8FKD0-F1
#
_entry.id   AF-A0A1S8FKD0-F1
#
_cell.length_a   1.000
_cell.length_b   1.000
_cell.length_c   1.000
_cell.angle_alpha   90.00
_cell.angle_beta   90.00
_cell.angle_gamma   90.00
#
_symmetry.space_group_name_H-M   'P 1'
#
loop_
_entity.id
_entity.type
_entity.pdbx_description
1 polymer ?
#
loop_
_entity_poly.entity_id
_entity_poly.type
_entity_poly.pdbx_seq_one_letter_code
_entity_poly.pdbx_strand_id
1 'polypeptide(L)'
;MGLKADIDEVLVVWARAPWRVRVYLALSLILASTSIASLSETVFKWKGFLRDGVNLYRSAISDPIKAVAQNLLNYSLTQSAFDLVVLAILLAAASFRVAIFQPRGSFGRKGEFAALGAMVGVIVVLIAGNGTPLSLWLAGISMVASFLMNAWFHVRLGGAPALLWFVYVLAPPSLVGLLGAIHSGLTRQA
;
A
#
# COMPACT_ATOMS: atom_id res chain seq x y z
N MET A 1 20.66 -0.88 -12.96
CA MET A 1 21.34 -0.13 -14.04
C MET A 1 20.50 1.10 -14.29
N GLY A 2 21.11 2.28 -14.22
CA GLY A 2 20.38 3.56 -14.28
C GLY A 2 20.75 4.33 -15.53
N LEU A 3 19.84 5.18 -16.02
CA LEU A 3 20.00 5.93 -17.28
C LEU A 3 21.35 6.66 -17.40
N LYS A 4 21.88 7.18 -16.28
CA LYS A 4 23.20 7.81 -16.25
C LYS A 4 24.32 6.82 -16.59
N ALA A 5 24.28 5.62 -16.00
CA ALA A 5 25.24 4.57 -16.31
C ALA A 5 25.10 4.10 -17.77
N ASP A 6 23.87 3.99 -18.28
CA ASP A 6 23.62 3.61 -19.67
C ASP A 6 24.12 4.69 -20.66
N ILE A 7 23.96 5.98 -20.31
CA ILE A 7 24.50 7.11 -21.08
C ILE A 7 26.03 7.10 -21.03
N ASP A 8 26.62 6.93 -19.86
CA ASP A 8 28.08 6.93 -19.68
C ASP A 8 28.71 5.75 -20.45
N GLU A 9 28.08 4.59 -20.43
CA GLU A 9 28.50 3.40 -21.20
C GLU A 9 28.39 3.63 -22.71
N VAL A 10 27.29 4.22 -23.18
CA VAL A 10 27.12 4.59 -24.59
C VAL A 10 28.17 5.61 -25.01
N LEU A 11 28.46 6.64 -24.20
CA LEU A 11 29.46 7.67 -24.49
C LEU A 11 30.87 7.10 -24.60
N VAL A 12 31.23 6.15 -23.73
CA VAL A 12 32.52 5.44 -23.76
C VAL A 12 32.67 4.64 -25.06
N VAL A 13 31.62 3.94 -25.49
CA VAL A 13 31.65 3.13 -26.72
C VAL A 13 31.52 3.99 -27.98
N TRP A 14 30.80 5.11 -27.92
CA TRP A 14 30.50 6.01 -29.05
C TRP A 14 31.75 6.52 -29.76
N ALA A 15 32.76 6.92 -28.99
CA ALA A 15 34.00 7.49 -29.52
C ALA A 15 34.75 6.49 -30.43
N ARG A 16 34.68 5.19 -30.12
CA ARG A 16 35.40 4.11 -30.82
C ARG A 16 34.53 3.34 -31.82
N ALA A 17 33.22 3.58 -31.81
CA ALA A 17 32.27 2.85 -32.64
C ALA A 17 32.27 3.37 -34.10
N PRO A 18 32.22 2.46 -35.11
CA PRO A 18 31.95 2.83 -36.49
C PRO A 18 30.56 3.47 -36.65
N TRP A 19 30.37 4.31 -37.67
CA TRP A 19 29.18 5.15 -37.82
C TRP A 19 27.85 4.36 -37.78
N ARG A 20 27.81 3.14 -38.31
CA ARG A 20 26.62 2.27 -38.28
C ARG A 20 26.24 1.82 -36.87
N VAL A 21 27.25 1.55 -36.04
CA VAL A 21 27.08 1.17 -34.63
C VAL A 21 26.64 2.37 -33.81
N ARG A 22 27.11 3.59 -34.13
CA ARG A 22 26.60 4.83 -33.52
C ARG A 22 25.10 5.02 -33.75
N VAL A 23 24.61 4.76 -34.96
CA VAL A 23 23.16 4.82 -35.25
C VAL A 23 22.39 3.83 -34.37
N TYR A 24 22.89 2.61 -34.22
CA TYR A 24 22.26 1.59 -33.36
C TYR A 24 22.27 1.97 -31.87
N LEU A 25 23.39 2.54 -31.37
CA LEU A 25 23.51 3.03 -30.00
C LEU A 25 22.56 4.20 -29.72
N ALA A 26 22.42 5.13 -30.66
CA ALA A 26 21.48 6.24 -30.56
C ALA A 26 20.02 5.75 -30.49
N LEU A 27 19.65 4.78 -31.33
CA LEU A 27 18.32 4.17 -31.31
C LEU A 27 18.07 3.43 -29.98
N SER A 28 19.06 2.71 -29.46
CA SER A 28 18.97 2.04 -28.16
C SER A 28 18.78 3.01 -27.00
N LEU A 29 19.47 4.17 -27.03
CA LEU A 29 19.31 5.23 -26.04
C LEU A 29 17.93 5.91 -26.12
N ILE A 30 17.42 6.12 -27.34
CA ILE A 30 16.05 6.62 -27.57
C ILE A 30 15.02 5.62 -27.05
N LEU A 31 15.21 4.32 -27.27
CA LEU A 31 14.35 3.26 -26.73
C LEU A 31 14.42 3.20 -25.19
N ALA A 32 15.60 3.34 -24.60
CA ALA A 32 15.76 3.37 -23.15
C ALA A 32 15.07 4.61 -22.53
N SER A 33 15.25 5.80 -23.11
CA SER A 33 14.62 7.03 -22.63
C SER A 33 13.10 7.05 -22.82
N THR A 34 12.58 6.51 -23.91
CA THR A 34 11.13 6.35 -24.12
C THR A 34 10.51 5.35 -23.14
N SER A 35 11.24 4.27 -22.76
CA SER A 35 10.79 3.35 -21.72
C SER A 35 10.64 4.04 -20.35
N ILE A 36 11.54 4.98 -20.03
CA ILE A 36 11.48 5.79 -18.80
C ILE A 36 10.35 6.81 -18.86
N ALA A 37 10.13 7.45 -20.00
CA ALA A 37 9.01 8.35 -20.21
C ALA A 37 7.67 7.61 -20.04
N SER A 38 7.54 6.42 -20.63
CA SER A 38 6.39 5.53 -20.46
C SER A 38 6.20 5.11 -18.99
N LEU A 39 7.29 4.80 -18.29
CA LEU A 39 7.24 4.46 -16.86
C LEU A 39 6.83 5.68 -16.01
N SER A 40 7.32 6.87 -16.34
CA SER A 40 6.95 8.12 -15.69
C SER A 40 5.47 8.44 -15.88
N GLU A 41 4.96 8.37 -17.12
CA GLU A 41 3.54 8.56 -17.42
C GLU A 41 2.67 7.53 -16.69
N THR A 42 3.13 6.28 -16.65
CA THR A 42 2.49 5.21 -15.87
C THR A 42 2.44 5.57 -14.39
N VAL A 43 3.57 5.94 -13.77
CA VAL A 43 3.64 6.35 -12.36
C VAL A 43 2.72 7.55 -12.06
N PHE A 44 2.62 8.52 -12.97
CA PHE A 44 1.68 9.64 -12.82
C PHE A 44 0.22 9.18 -12.87
N LYS A 45 -0.12 8.25 -13.77
CA LYS A 45 -1.46 7.62 -13.80
C LYS A 45 -1.76 6.86 -12.52
N TRP A 46 -0.79 6.12 -11.97
CA TRP A 46 -0.90 5.44 -10.67
C TRP A 46 -1.12 6.42 -9.52
N LYS A 47 -0.44 7.56 -9.51
CA LYS A 47 -0.67 8.61 -8.49
C LYS A 47 -2.09 9.16 -8.56
N GLY A 48 -2.61 9.40 -9.77
CA GLY A 48 -4.00 9.80 -9.98
C GLY A 48 -4.98 8.74 -9.48
N PHE A 49 -4.77 7.48 -9.87
CA PHE A 49 -5.55 6.33 -9.45
C PHE A 49 -5.60 6.18 -7.91
N LEU A 50 -4.45 6.25 -7.25
CA LEU A 50 -4.37 6.15 -5.78
C LEU A 50 -5.08 7.32 -5.10
N ARG A 51 -4.93 8.53 -5.63
CA ARG A 51 -5.62 9.71 -5.09
C ARG A 51 -7.14 9.59 -5.23
N ASP A 52 -7.62 9.17 -6.39
CA ASP A 52 -9.05 8.99 -6.64
C ASP A 52 -9.63 7.88 -5.73
N GLY A 53 -8.90 6.78 -5.54
CA GLY A 53 -9.25 5.73 -4.58
C GLY A 53 -9.32 6.22 -3.13
N VAL A 54 -8.33 6.99 -2.68
CA VAL A 54 -8.31 7.56 -1.30
C VAL A 54 -9.44 8.56 -1.11
N ASN A 55 -9.76 9.37 -2.13
CA ASN A 55 -10.88 10.32 -2.06
C ASN A 55 -12.22 9.60 -1.96
N LEU A 56 -12.42 8.53 -2.74
CA LEU A 56 -13.62 7.71 -2.65
C LEU A 56 -13.70 7.02 -1.28
N TYR A 57 -12.61 6.42 -0.82
CA TYR A 57 -12.51 5.84 0.52
C TYR A 57 -12.94 6.83 1.60
N ARG A 58 -12.44 8.07 1.56
CA ARG A 58 -12.78 9.09 2.56
C ARG A 58 -14.26 9.47 2.51
N SER A 59 -14.74 9.85 1.34
CA SER A 59 -16.12 10.33 1.17
C SER A 59 -17.18 9.25 1.38
N ALA A 60 -16.92 8.00 0.97
CA ALA A 60 -17.90 6.92 1.01
C ALA A 60 -17.80 6.04 2.27
N ILE A 61 -16.63 5.94 2.90
CA ILE A 61 -16.37 5.01 4.01
C ILE A 61 -15.90 5.75 5.25
N SER A 62 -14.77 6.46 5.18
CA SER A 62 -14.11 7.02 6.37
C SER A 62 -14.96 8.10 7.06
N ASP A 63 -15.42 9.10 6.31
CA ASP A 63 -16.11 10.27 6.85
C ASP A 63 -17.49 9.91 7.42
N PRO A 64 -18.34 9.09 6.75
CA PRO A 64 -19.62 8.67 7.33
C PRO A 64 -19.45 7.86 8.61
N ILE A 65 -18.50 6.89 8.64
CA ILE A 65 -18.28 6.06 9.82
C ILE A 65 -17.70 6.90 10.96
N LYS A 66 -16.78 7.82 10.66
CA LYS A 66 -16.24 8.75 11.64
C LYS A 66 -17.32 9.65 12.24
N ALA A 67 -18.23 10.19 11.43
CA ALA A 67 -19.35 11.00 11.92
C ALA A 67 -20.25 10.19 12.88
N VAL A 68 -20.58 8.94 12.52
CA VAL A 68 -21.36 8.04 13.40
C VAL A 68 -20.59 7.73 14.69
N ALA A 69 -19.29 7.42 14.60
CA ALA A 69 -18.46 7.10 15.76
C ALA A 69 -18.33 8.30 16.72
N GLN A 70 -18.18 9.51 16.19
CA GLN A 70 -18.14 10.75 16.97
C GLN A 70 -19.45 10.98 17.72
N ASN A 71 -20.59 10.78 17.06
CA ASN A 71 -21.90 10.94 17.68
C ASN A 71 -22.17 9.90 18.79
N LEU A 72 -21.71 8.65 18.61
CA LEU A 72 -21.95 7.57 19.58
C LEU A 72 -21.00 7.61 20.78
N LEU A 73 -19.71 7.91 20.55
CA LEU A 73 -18.67 7.84 21.58
C LEU A 73 -18.36 9.20 22.21
N ASN A 74 -18.95 10.29 21.69
CA ASN A 74 -18.65 11.67 22.04
C ASN A 74 -17.13 11.95 22.05
N TYR A 75 -16.41 11.32 21.12
CA TYR A 75 -14.96 11.31 21.06
C TYR A 75 -14.47 11.67 19.66
N SER A 76 -13.65 12.73 19.57
CA SER A 76 -13.20 13.28 18.29
C SER A 76 -11.80 12.79 17.91
N LEU A 77 -11.70 11.84 16.99
CA LEU A 77 -10.43 11.46 16.39
C LEU A 77 -10.08 12.36 15.19
N THR A 78 -8.78 12.66 15.04
CA THR A 78 -8.26 13.26 13.80
C THR A 78 -8.49 12.31 12.61
N GLN A 79 -8.59 12.85 11.39
CA GLN A 79 -8.81 12.01 10.21
C GLN A 79 -7.71 10.95 10.05
N SER A 80 -6.46 11.35 10.25
CA SER A 80 -5.31 10.45 10.15
C SER A 80 -5.37 9.34 11.20
N ALA A 81 -5.77 9.63 12.44
CA ALA A 81 -5.92 8.62 13.47
C ALA A 81 -7.03 7.62 13.10
N PHE A 82 -8.15 8.12 12.59
CA PHE A 82 -9.26 7.26 12.16
C PHE A 82 -8.88 6.37 10.97
N ASP A 83 -8.19 6.93 9.97
CA ASP A 83 -7.69 6.16 8.82
C ASP A 83 -6.72 5.05 9.27
N LEU A 84 -5.85 5.31 10.26
CA LEU A 84 -4.97 4.29 10.84
C LEU A 84 -5.75 3.22 11.62
N VAL A 85 -6.81 3.58 12.34
CA VAL A 85 -7.69 2.61 13.01
C VAL A 85 -8.37 1.69 12.00
N VAL A 86 -8.91 2.24 10.90
CA VAL A 86 -9.53 1.44 9.83
C VAL A 86 -8.53 0.45 9.24
N LEU A 87 -7.30 0.90 8.97
CA LEU A 87 -6.24 0.05 8.43
C LEU A 87 -5.78 -1.01 9.46
N ALA A 88 -5.72 -0.67 10.76
CA ALA A 88 -5.45 -1.65 11.82
C ALA A 88 -6.54 -2.72 11.92
N ILE A 89 -7.82 -2.32 11.79
CA ILE A 89 -8.97 -3.25 11.75
C ILE A 89 -8.87 -4.17 10.53
N LEU A 90 -8.50 -3.64 9.36
CA LEU A 90 -8.33 -4.45 8.15
C LEU A 90 -7.25 -5.51 8.33
N LEU A 91 -6.08 -5.13 8.85
CA LEU A 91 -4.98 -6.06 9.12
C LEU A 91 -5.37 -7.10 10.18
N ALA A 92 -6.05 -6.65 11.25
CA ALA A 92 -6.56 -7.55 12.28
C ALA A 92 -7.58 -8.53 11.70
N ALA A 93 -8.52 -8.09 10.87
CA ALA A 93 -9.52 -8.96 10.25
C ALA A 93 -8.87 -10.04 9.36
N ALA A 94 -7.83 -9.67 8.60
CA ALA A 94 -7.07 -10.63 7.80
C ALA A 94 -6.36 -11.68 8.67
N SER A 95 -5.62 -11.26 9.69
CA SER A 95 -4.93 -12.18 10.61
C SER A 95 -5.90 -13.06 11.40
N PHE A 96 -7.04 -12.51 11.84
CA PHE A 96 -8.09 -13.28 12.50
C PHE A 96 -8.66 -14.36 11.59
N ARG A 97 -8.92 -14.01 10.33
CA ARG A 97 -9.43 -14.97 9.35
C ARG A 97 -8.46 -16.12 9.14
N VAL A 98 -7.17 -15.82 8.97
CA VAL A 98 -6.13 -16.84 8.81
C VAL A 98 -6.00 -17.70 10.07
N ALA A 99 -6.05 -17.11 11.26
CA ALA A 99 -5.98 -17.83 12.53
C ALA A 99 -7.10 -18.88 12.70
N ILE A 100 -8.29 -18.60 12.17
CA ILE A 100 -9.44 -19.54 12.19
C ILE A 100 -9.18 -20.76 11.31
N PHE A 101 -8.60 -20.56 10.12
CA PHE A 101 -8.34 -21.64 9.16
C PHE A 101 -7.09 -22.47 9.48
N GLN A 102 -6.28 -22.04 10.45
CA GLN A 102 -5.10 -22.81 10.87
C GLN A 102 -5.44 -23.81 12.00
N PRO A 103 -4.79 -24.99 12.01
CA PRO A 103 -4.94 -25.98 13.07
C PRO A 103 -4.69 -25.37 14.46
N ARG A 104 -5.45 -25.83 15.47
CA ARG A 104 -5.23 -25.39 16.86
C ARG A 104 -3.81 -25.78 17.29
N GLY A 105 -3.10 -24.86 17.93
CA GLY A 105 -1.75 -25.10 18.44
C GLY A 105 -0.61 -24.97 17.41
N SER A 106 -0.91 -24.67 16.14
CA SER A 106 0.14 -24.42 15.15
C SER A 106 0.97 -23.19 15.52
N PHE A 107 2.26 -23.20 15.16
CA PHE A 107 3.15 -22.05 15.33
C PHE A 107 2.60 -20.81 14.60
N GLY A 108 2.02 -21.00 13.40
CA GLY A 108 1.38 -19.93 12.65
C GLY A 108 0.23 -19.26 13.40
N ARG A 109 -0.61 -20.04 14.09
CA ARG A 109 -1.75 -19.48 14.81
C ARG A 109 -1.33 -18.62 16.00
N LYS A 110 -0.23 -18.96 16.68
CA LYS A 110 0.35 -18.12 17.73
C LYS A 110 0.86 -16.79 17.16
N GLY A 111 1.50 -16.84 15.98
CA GLY A 111 1.93 -15.65 15.24
C GLY A 111 0.76 -14.73 14.90
N GLU A 112 -0.35 -15.28 14.40
CA GLU A 112 -1.55 -14.48 14.08
C GLU A 112 -2.14 -13.81 15.32
N PHE A 113 -2.21 -14.49 16.46
CA PHE A 113 -2.72 -13.88 17.69
C PHE A 113 -1.78 -12.78 18.22
N ALA A 114 -0.47 -12.94 18.06
CA ALA A 114 0.48 -11.88 18.38
C ALA A 114 0.27 -10.65 17.47
N ALA A 115 0.05 -10.87 16.16
CA ALA A 115 -0.28 -9.82 15.22
C ALA A 115 -1.59 -9.10 15.57
N LEU A 116 -2.63 -9.85 15.95
CA LEU A 116 -3.89 -9.29 16.44
C LEU A 116 -3.68 -8.41 17.68
N GLY A 117 -2.91 -8.90 18.66
CA GLY A 117 -2.57 -8.14 19.85
C GLY A 117 -1.84 -6.84 19.52
N ALA A 118 -0.90 -6.87 18.57
CA ALA A 118 -0.20 -5.67 18.10
C ALA A 118 -1.16 -4.65 17.45
N MET A 119 -2.11 -5.10 16.63
CA MET A 119 -3.12 -4.22 16.01
C MET A 119 -4.04 -3.58 17.04
N VAL A 120 -4.47 -4.34 18.05
CA VAL A 120 -5.25 -3.79 19.17
C VAL A 120 -4.42 -2.77 19.95
N GLY A 121 -3.13 -3.05 20.18
CA GLY A 121 -2.20 -2.11 20.81
C GLY A 121 -2.10 -0.79 20.05
N VAL A 122 -2.02 -0.82 18.72
CA VAL A 122 -2.05 0.39 17.88
C VAL A 122 -3.31 1.20 18.09
N ILE A 123 -4.48 0.55 18.09
CA ILE A 123 -5.77 1.23 18.32
C ILE A 123 -5.78 1.90 19.69
N VAL A 124 -5.32 1.19 20.74
CA VAL A 124 -5.22 1.74 22.10
C VAL A 124 -4.29 2.95 22.14
N VAL A 125 -3.12 2.90 21.51
CA VAL A 125 -2.18 4.03 21.44
C VAL A 125 -2.79 5.23 20.73
N LEU A 126 -3.55 5.02 19.65
CA LEU A 126 -4.22 6.09 18.91
C LEU A 126 -5.34 6.77 19.72
N ILE A 127 -6.12 5.96 20.46
CA ILE A 127 -7.19 6.47 21.35
C ILE A 127 -6.57 7.16 22.57
N ALA A 128 -5.63 6.54 23.27
CA ALA A 128 -5.01 7.13 24.46
C ALA A 128 -4.19 8.39 24.12
N GLY A 129 -3.51 8.38 22.99
CA GLY A 129 -2.71 9.49 22.50
C GLY A 129 -3.51 10.61 21.81
N ASN A 130 -4.84 10.46 21.69
CA ASN A 130 -5.77 11.42 21.08
C ASN A 130 -5.29 12.02 19.75
N GLY A 131 -4.63 11.21 18.91
CA GLY A 131 -4.10 11.66 17.62
C GLY A 131 -2.99 12.71 17.70
N THR A 132 -2.27 12.84 18.82
CA THR A 132 -1.03 13.64 18.89
C THR A 132 -0.02 13.20 17.82
N PRO A 133 0.84 14.09 17.30
CA PRO A 133 1.82 13.74 16.27
C PRO A 133 2.69 12.53 16.63
N LEU A 134 3.10 12.42 17.90
CA LEU A 134 3.87 11.28 18.41
C LEU A 134 3.06 9.98 18.36
N SER A 135 1.80 10.00 18.81
CA SER A 135 0.93 8.80 18.76
C SER A 135 0.68 8.33 17.33
N LEU A 136 0.48 9.25 16.38
CA LEU A 136 0.33 8.95 14.96
C LEU A 136 1.61 8.32 14.37
N TRP A 137 2.77 8.87 14.72
CA TRP A 137 4.06 8.34 14.30
C TRP A 137 4.30 6.93 14.83
N LEU A 138 4.11 6.71 16.14
CA LEU A 138 4.28 5.41 16.78
C LEU A 138 3.30 4.37 16.22
N ALA A 139 2.04 4.75 16.04
CA ALA A 139 1.03 3.90 15.42
C ALA A 139 1.39 3.54 13.97
N GLY A 140 1.81 4.53 13.19
CA GLY A 140 2.22 4.34 11.80
C GLY A 140 3.42 3.39 11.67
N ILE A 141 4.49 3.61 12.47
CA ILE A 141 5.66 2.71 12.49
C ILE A 141 5.24 1.31 12.91
N SER A 142 4.43 1.19 13.96
CA SER A 142 3.98 -0.11 14.47
C SER A 142 3.13 -0.88 13.44
N MET A 143 2.28 -0.19 12.69
CA MET A 143 1.49 -0.77 11.61
C MET A 143 2.36 -1.23 10.45
N VAL A 144 3.31 -0.41 10.00
CA VAL A 144 4.22 -0.78 8.92
C VAL A 144 5.08 -1.98 9.33
N ALA A 145 5.66 -1.94 10.54
CA ALA A 145 6.45 -3.05 11.07
C ALA A 145 5.61 -4.34 11.17
N SER A 146 4.39 -4.24 11.68
CA SER A 146 3.49 -5.38 11.80
C SER A 146 3.06 -5.93 10.44
N PHE A 147 2.74 -5.06 9.48
CA PHE A 147 2.42 -5.47 8.11
C PHE A 147 3.60 -6.20 7.46
N LEU A 148 4.80 -5.63 7.53
CA LEU A 148 6.00 -6.23 6.94
C LEU A 148 6.35 -7.57 7.60
N MET A 149 6.24 -7.65 8.93
CA MET A 149 6.49 -8.88 9.66
C MET A 149 5.49 -9.98 9.29
N ASN A 150 4.19 -9.66 9.21
CA ASN A 150 3.16 -10.63 8.79
C ASN A 150 3.32 -11.03 7.32
N ALA A 151 3.58 -10.07 6.43
CA ALA A 151 3.81 -10.35 5.02
C ALA A 151 5.03 -11.28 4.84
N TRP A 152 6.15 -11.00 5.51
CA TRP A 152 7.33 -11.85 5.49
C TRP A 152 7.05 -13.24 6.05
N PHE A 153 6.31 -13.32 7.16
CA PHE A 153 5.91 -14.58 7.76
C PHE A 153 5.06 -15.43 6.80
N HIS A 154 4.06 -14.82 6.16
CA HIS A 154 3.20 -15.51 5.19
C HIS A 154 3.92 -15.93 3.92
N VAL A 155 4.81 -15.09 3.40
CA VAL A 155 5.67 -15.47 2.26
C VAL A 155 6.52 -16.70 2.60
N ARG A 156 7.00 -16.81 3.84
CA ARG A 156 7.77 -17.98 4.30
C ARG A 156 6.94 -19.22 4.56
N LEU A 157 5.73 -19.07 5.13
CA LEU A 157 4.82 -20.19 5.33
C LEU A 157 4.34 -20.79 4.00
N GLY A 158 4.11 -19.94 3.00
CA GLY A 158 3.57 -20.33 1.71
C GLY A 158 2.15 -20.92 1.79
N GLY A 159 1.71 -21.50 0.68
CA GLY A 159 0.45 -22.23 0.59
C GLY A 159 -0.81 -21.37 0.73
N ALA A 160 -1.92 -22.03 1.06
CA ALA A 160 -3.24 -21.41 1.16
C ALA A 160 -3.35 -20.30 2.22
N PRO A 161 -2.73 -20.38 3.43
CA PRO A 161 -2.82 -19.32 4.43
C PRO A 161 -2.21 -18.00 3.95
N ALA A 162 -1.10 -18.06 3.21
CA ALA A 162 -0.44 -16.88 2.67
C ALA A 162 -1.32 -16.18 1.63
N LEU A 163 -1.86 -16.95 0.68
CA LEU A 163 -2.79 -16.44 -0.33
C LEU A 163 -4.03 -15.82 0.33
N LEU A 164 -4.60 -16.49 1.32
CA LEU A 164 -5.76 -15.99 2.05
C LEU A 164 -5.45 -14.63 2.70
N TRP A 165 -4.34 -14.51 3.42
CA TRP A 165 -3.95 -13.27 4.06
C TRP A 165 -3.82 -12.12 3.05
N PHE A 166 -3.07 -12.31 1.97
CA PHE A 166 -2.88 -11.27 0.95
C PHE A 166 -4.19 -10.87 0.27
N VAL A 167 -5.08 -11.82 -0.03
CA VAL A 167 -6.40 -11.52 -0.60
C VAL A 167 -7.22 -10.66 0.35
N TYR A 168 -7.26 -10.99 1.65
CA TYR A 168 -8.05 -10.20 2.62
C TYR A 168 -7.47 -8.81 2.88
N VAL A 169 -6.14 -8.64 2.83
CA VAL A 169 -5.52 -7.32 3.01
C VAL A 169 -5.62 -6.46 1.75
N LEU A 170 -5.44 -7.04 0.56
CA LEU A 170 -5.33 -6.27 -0.69
C LEU A 170 -6.67 -6.09 -1.40
N ALA A 171 -7.60 -7.05 -1.33
CA ALA A 171 -8.84 -6.96 -2.08
C ALA A 171 -9.69 -5.73 -1.74
N PRO A 172 -9.90 -5.35 -0.46
CA PRO A 172 -10.72 -4.18 -0.16
C PRO A 172 -10.09 -2.86 -0.67
N PRO A 173 -8.80 -2.55 -0.40
CA PRO A 173 -8.16 -1.38 -1.00
C PRO A 173 -8.15 -1.38 -2.53
N SER A 174 -7.93 -2.54 -3.17
CA SER A 174 -7.98 -2.65 -4.63
C SER A 174 -9.36 -2.37 -5.19
N LEU A 175 -10.42 -2.89 -4.56
CA LEU A 175 -11.81 -2.64 -4.96
C LEU A 175 -12.16 -1.16 -4.83
N VAL A 176 -11.79 -0.52 -3.71
CA VAL A 176 -12.03 0.91 -3.49
C VAL A 176 -11.24 1.76 -4.49
N GLY A 177 -10.00 1.38 -4.81
CA GLY A 177 -9.20 2.04 -5.85
C GLY A 177 -9.86 1.95 -7.24
N LEU A 178 -10.32 0.75 -7.62
CA LEU A 178 -11.01 0.52 -8.89
C LEU A 178 -12.30 1.32 -9.00
N LEU A 179 -13.15 1.29 -7.96
CA LEU A 179 -14.38 2.07 -7.91
C LEU A 179 -14.08 3.58 -7.95
N GLY A 180 -13.02 4.03 -7.26
CA GLY A 180 -12.59 5.42 -7.27
C GLY A 180 -12.18 5.89 -8.66
N ALA A 181 -11.45 5.05 -9.40
CA ALA A 181 -11.05 5.34 -10.77
C ALA A 181 -12.24 5.35 -11.75
N ILE A 182 -13.20 4.44 -11.59
CA ILE A 182 -14.43 4.43 -12.39
C ILE A 182 -15.24 5.70 -12.11
N HIS A 183 -15.43 6.04 -10.84
CA HIS A 183 -16.17 7.24 -10.44
C HIS A 183 -15.52 8.53 -10.95
N SER A 184 -14.19 8.65 -10.84
CA SER A 184 -13.46 9.81 -11.36
C SER A 184 -13.48 9.87 -12.89
N GLY A 185 -13.48 8.72 -13.57
CA GLY A 185 -13.63 8.64 -15.02
C GLY A 185 -14.99 9.14 -15.50
N LEU A 186 -16.08 8.67 -14.86
CA LEU A 186 -17.45 9.07 -15.20
C LEU A 186 -17.70 10.57 -14.94
N THR A 187 -17.21 11.09 -13.82
CA THR A 187 -17.39 12.51 -13.46
C THR A 187 -16.62 13.49 -14.34
N ARG A 188 -15.56 13.06 -15.02
CA ARG A 188 -14.83 13.89 -16.00
C ARG A 188 -15.50 13.95 -17.38
N GLN A 189 -16.42 13.03 -17.66
CA GLN A 189 -17.13 12.93 -18.94
C GLN A 189 -18.52 13.57 -18.91
N ALA A 190 -19.08 13.77 -17.72
CA ALA A 190 -20.34 14.48 -17.48
C ALA A 190 -20.11 16.00 -17.37
#